data_AF-A0A966PY98-F1
#
_entry.id   AF-A0A966PY98-F1
#
_cell.length_a   1.000
_cell.length_b   1.000
_cell.length_c   1.000
_cell.angle_alpha   90.00
_cell.angle_beta   90.00
_cell.angle_gamma   90.00
#
_symmetry.space_group_name_H-M   'P 1'
#
loop_
_entity.id
_entity.type
_entity.pdbx_description
1 polymer ?
#
loop_
_entity_poly.entity_id
_entity_poly.type
_entity_poly.pdbx_seq_one_letter_code
_entity_poly.pdbx_strand_id
1 'polypeptide(L)'
;MTEKNESKRIGAKQHKNSGRNTKKGDATWRSFVIDFKESEKSFTINQDIWAKAVTDALKAGKDKSPAVVIILGKGNKKTRLALIEFDLLDQLTWEAKYDRDNT
;
A
#
# COMPACT_ATOMS: atom_id res chain seq x y z
N MET A 1 5.06 0.60 17.70
CA MET A 1 5.63 0.19 16.40
C MET A 1 4.93 1.05 15.36
N THR A 2 5.64 1.90 14.61
CA THR A 2 5.04 2.95 13.77
C THR A 2 5.02 2.54 12.30
N GLU A 3 4.26 3.24 11.45
CA GLU A 3 4.21 3.08 9.97
C GLU A 3 5.63 2.98 9.36
N LYS A 4 6.57 3.73 9.94
CA LYS A 4 8.00 3.73 9.58
C LYS A 4 8.68 2.36 9.70
N ASN A 5 8.20 1.47 10.56
CA ASN A 5 8.76 0.13 10.75
C ASN A 5 8.18 -0.88 9.75
N GLU A 6 6.97 -0.65 9.25
CA GLU A 6 6.29 -1.56 8.31
C GLU A 6 6.82 -1.40 6.89
N SER A 7 7.08 -0.17 6.46
CA SER A 7 7.75 0.06 5.18
C SER A 7 9.16 -0.57 5.15
N LYS A 8 9.89 -0.54 6.28
CA LYS A 8 11.21 -1.19 6.39
C LYS A 8 11.09 -2.71 6.27
N ARG A 9 10.03 -3.32 6.80
CA ARG A 9 9.80 -4.77 6.76
C ARG A 9 9.69 -5.30 5.33
N ILE A 10 9.04 -4.55 4.45
CA ILE A 10 8.83 -4.95 3.05
C ILE A 10 9.93 -4.43 2.10
N GLY A 11 10.96 -3.74 2.62
CA GLY A 11 12.01 -3.13 1.82
C GLY A 11 11.53 -1.91 1.01
N ALA A 12 10.46 -1.24 1.43
CA ALA A 12 9.92 -0.08 0.72
C ALA A 12 10.73 1.20 0.96
N LYS A 13 10.80 2.05 -0.06
CA LYS A 13 11.46 3.35 -0.02
C LYS A 13 10.53 4.38 0.61
N GLN A 14 10.85 4.82 1.83
CA GLN A 14 10.07 5.82 2.57
C GLN A 14 10.07 7.19 1.89
N HIS A 15 8.92 7.87 1.89
CA HIS A 15 8.86 9.29 1.55
C HIS A 15 9.03 10.13 2.82
N LYS A 16 9.78 11.25 2.75
CA LYS A 16 9.93 12.17 3.89
C LYS A 16 8.64 12.99 4.06
N ASN A 17 7.78 12.63 5.01
CA ASN A 17 6.67 13.48 5.45
C ASN A 17 7.19 14.56 6.41
N SER A 18 7.66 15.69 5.87
CA SER A 18 8.01 16.90 6.64
C SER A 18 7.38 18.14 5.99
N GLY A 19 6.05 18.20 5.91
CA GLY A 19 5.26 19.42 5.71
C GLY A 19 5.49 20.32 4.47
N ARG A 20 6.49 20.07 3.62
CA ARG A 20 6.91 20.99 2.53
C ARG A 20 7.47 20.30 1.27
N ASN A 21 7.19 19.03 1.00
CA ASN A 21 7.64 18.37 -0.23
C ASN A 21 6.47 17.84 -1.10
N THR A 22 6.69 17.85 -2.41
CA THR A 22 5.74 17.55 -3.49
C THR A 22 5.31 16.09 -3.62
N LYS A 23 5.90 15.17 -2.84
CA LYS A 23 5.52 13.74 -2.82
C LYS A 23 4.83 13.40 -1.50
N LYS A 24 3.53 13.10 -1.56
CA LYS A 24 2.70 12.59 -0.46
C LYS A 24 2.44 11.08 -0.68
N GLY A 25 2.46 10.29 0.39
CA GLY A 25 2.45 8.81 0.42
C GLY A 25 3.48 8.30 1.45
N ASP A 26 3.28 7.14 2.08
CA ASP A 26 4.19 6.70 3.16
C ASP A 26 5.45 6.01 2.63
N ALA A 27 5.29 5.17 1.59
CA ALA A 27 6.41 4.52 0.93
C ALA A 27 6.11 4.11 -0.51
N THR A 28 7.14 4.03 -1.35
CA THR A 28 7.09 3.32 -2.62
C THR A 28 7.57 1.88 -2.42
N TRP A 29 6.80 0.90 -2.86
CA TRP A 29 7.17 -0.52 -2.88
C TRP A 29 6.88 -1.11 -4.25
N ARG A 30 7.92 -1.50 -4.99
CA ARG A 30 7.79 -1.93 -6.39
C ARG A 30 7.06 -0.86 -7.21
N SER A 31 5.98 -1.23 -7.89
CA SER A 31 5.11 -0.33 -8.65
C SER A 31 4.00 0.29 -7.79
N PHE A 32 4.01 0.14 -6.46
CA PHE A 32 2.98 0.67 -5.58
C PHE A 32 3.43 1.90 -4.81
N VAL A 33 2.49 2.83 -4.60
CA VAL A 33 2.55 3.82 -3.53
C VAL A 33 1.64 3.32 -2.41
N ILE A 34 2.27 3.04 -1.27
CA ILE A 34 1.62 2.45 -0.11
C ILE A 34 1.35 3.53 0.93
N ASP A 35 0.10 3.60 1.38
CA ASP A 35 -0.34 4.27 2.59
C ASP A 35 -0.58 3.20 3.68
N PHE A 36 0.09 3.31 4.82
CA PHE A 36 -0.08 2.36 5.92
C PHE A 36 -1.17 2.86 6.86
N LYS A 37 -2.00 1.94 7.35
CA LYS A 37 -3.04 2.24 8.34
C LYS A 37 -3.04 1.15 9.41
N GLU A 38 -2.86 1.56 10.66
CA GLU A 38 -2.85 0.63 11.79
C GLU A 38 -4.13 0.79 12.62
N SER A 39 -4.78 -0.32 12.94
CA SER A 39 -5.95 -0.36 13.82
C SER A 39 -6.00 -1.68 14.60
N GLU A 40 -6.37 -1.64 15.87
CA GLU A 40 -6.45 -2.86 16.67
C GLU A 40 -7.61 -3.78 16.24
N LYS A 41 -8.72 -3.22 15.76
CA LYS A 41 -9.97 -3.97 15.50
C LYS A 41 -10.52 -3.79 14.10
N SER A 42 -10.62 -2.55 13.63
CA SER A 42 -11.32 -2.22 12.38
C SER A 42 -10.74 -0.99 11.72
N PHE A 43 -10.68 -1.02 10.40
CA PHE A 43 -10.36 0.14 9.57
C PHE A 43 -11.55 0.41 8.65
N THR A 44 -12.06 1.64 8.68
CA THR A 44 -13.15 2.06 7.79
C THR A 44 -12.54 2.61 6.51
N ILE A 45 -12.95 2.04 5.38
CA ILE A 45 -12.63 2.57 4.05
C ILE A 45 -13.85 3.32 3.50
N ASN A 46 -13.60 4.44 2.83
CA ASN A 46 -14.61 5.22 2.11
C ASN A 46 -13.99 5.81 0.83
N GLN A 47 -14.82 6.43 -0.02
CA GLN A 47 -14.40 6.96 -1.31
C GLN A 47 -13.32 8.04 -1.17
N ASP A 48 -13.38 8.91 -0.15
CA ASP A 48 -12.39 9.99 0.05
C ASP A 48 -11.01 9.45 0.44
N ILE A 49 -10.97 8.45 1.32
CA ILE A 49 -9.73 7.77 1.71
C ILE A 49 -9.09 7.10 0.48
N TRP A 50 -9.90 6.41 -0.32
CA TRP A 50 -9.42 5.78 -1.55
C TRP A 50 -8.93 6.82 -2.58
N ALA A 51 -9.71 7.86 -2.83
CA ALA A 51 -9.36 8.94 -3.76
C ALA A 51 -8.03 9.63 -3.38
N LYS A 52 -7.75 9.75 -2.07
CA LYS A 52 -6.47 10.26 -1.58
C LYS A 52 -5.31 9.32 -1.94
N ALA A 53 -5.46 8.01 -1.73
CA ALA A 53 -4.43 7.04 -2.10
C ALA A 53 -4.15 7.07 -3.62
N VAL A 54 -5.19 7.14 -4.45
CA VAL A 54 -5.08 7.31 -5.91
C VAL A 54 -4.34 8.59 -6.26
N THR A 55 -4.71 9.72 -5.64
CA THR A 55 -4.07 11.02 -5.88
C THR A 55 -2.59 10.99 -5.55
N ASP A 56 -2.21 10.35 -4.45
CA ASP A 56 -0.82 10.24 -4.01
C ASP A 56 -0.02 9.32 -4.96
N ALA A 57 -0.61 8.22 -5.44
CA ALA A 57 -0.01 7.36 -6.46
C ALA A 57 0.25 8.11 -7.77
N LEU A 58 -0.76 8.82 -8.30
CA LEU A 58 -0.64 9.61 -9.53
C LEU A 58 0.43 10.70 -9.44
N LYS A 59 0.58 11.34 -8.26
CA LYS A 59 1.63 12.33 -8.01
C LYS A 59 3.02 11.72 -7.93
N ALA A 60 3.14 10.46 -7.51
CA ALA A 60 4.42 9.78 -7.44
C ALA A 60 4.92 9.31 -8.81
N GLY A 61 4.00 8.95 -9.71
CA GLY A 61 4.25 8.57 -11.10
C GLY A 61 3.03 7.88 -11.74
N LYS A 62 2.87 8.00 -13.07
CA LYS A 62 1.78 7.31 -13.80
C LYS A 62 1.96 5.79 -13.87
N ASP A 63 3.18 5.32 -13.62
CA ASP A 63 3.56 3.91 -13.51
C ASP A 63 3.30 3.33 -12.11
N LYS A 64 2.64 4.10 -11.23
CA LYS A 64 2.39 3.71 -9.84
C LYS A 64 0.92 3.41 -9.58
N SER A 65 0.69 2.28 -8.93
CA SER A 65 -0.62 1.87 -8.44
C SER A 65 -0.80 2.27 -6.97
N PRO A 66 -2.00 2.70 -6.55
CA PRO A 66 -2.31 2.94 -5.15
C PRO A 66 -2.45 1.62 -4.38
N ALA A 67 -2.00 1.60 -3.13
CA ALA A 67 -2.30 0.53 -2.19
C ALA A 67 -2.45 1.09 -0.77
N VAL A 68 -3.40 0.53 -0.02
CA VAL A 68 -3.49 0.77 1.42
C VAL A 68 -3.14 -0.53 2.14
N VAL A 69 -2.12 -0.51 2.99
CA VAL A 69 -1.79 -1.66 3.85
C VAL A 69 -2.41 -1.45 5.22
N ILE A 70 -3.43 -2.25 5.51
CA ILE A 70 -4.15 -2.25 6.78
C ILE A 70 -3.49 -3.27 7.72
N ILE A 71 -2.99 -2.78 8.84
CA ILE A 71 -2.39 -3.60 9.89
C ILE A 71 -3.42 -3.75 11.01
N LEU A 72 -4.00 -4.95 11.12
CA LEU A 72 -4.98 -5.30 12.13
C LEU A 72 -4.35 -6.04 13.30
N GLY A 73 -4.80 -5.73 14.52
CA GLY A 73 -4.43 -6.45 15.74
C GLY A 73 -3.49 -5.68 16.66
N LYS A 74 -3.08 -6.31 17.77
CA LYS A 74 -2.33 -5.69 18.86
C LYS A 74 -1.11 -6.51 19.26
N GLY A 75 -0.07 -5.81 19.72
CA GLY A 75 1.18 -6.43 20.16
C GLY A 75 1.83 -7.24 19.04
N ASN A 76 2.12 -8.51 19.30
CA ASN A 76 2.76 -9.41 18.35
C ASN A 76 1.76 -10.14 17.43
N LYS A 77 0.45 -10.03 17.69
CA LYS A 77 -0.60 -10.65 16.87
C LYS A 77 -1.13 -9.62 15.87
N LYS A 78 -0.43 -9.49 14.73
CA LYS A 78 -0.76 -8.53 13.68
C LYS A 78 -0.92 -9.20 12.31
N THR A 79 -2.03 -8.92 11.65
CA THR A 79 -2.29 -9.29 10.25
C THR A 79 -2.12 -8.05 9.37
N ARG A 80 -1.50 -8.20 8.20
CA ARG A 80 -1.38 -7.12 7.21
C ARG A 80 -2.18 -7.50 5.98
N LEU A 81 -3.16 -6.68 5.65
CA LEU A 81 -4.02 -6.83 4.50
C LEU A 81 -3.70 -5.73 3.49
N ALA A 82 -3.62 -6.07 2.21
CA ALA A 82 -3.50 -5.10 1.15
C ALA A 82 -4.90 -4.82 0.58
N LEU A 83 -5.26 -3.54 0.56
CA LEU A 83 -6.41 -3.03 -0.19
C LEU A 83 -5.87 -2.44 -1.50
N ILE A 84 -6.30 -3.03 -2.61
CA ILE A 84 -6.00 -2.61 -3.99
C ILE A 84 -7.28 -2.73 -4.83
N GLU A 85 -7.26 -2.19 -6.05
CA GLU A 85 -8.37 -2.39 -6.99
C GLU A 85 -8.52 -3.87 -7.35
N PHE A 86 -9.77 -4.31 -7.51
CA PHE A 86 -10.06 -5.71 -7.79
C PHE A 86 -9.49 -6.15 -9.14
N ASP A 87 -9.58 -5.31 -10.16
CA ASP A 87 -9.03 -5.59 -11.49
C ASP A 87 -7.51 -5.79 -11.46
N LEU A 88 -6.81 -5.01 -10.62
CA LEU A 88 -5.38 -5.18 -10.41
C LEU A 88 -5.06 -6.50 -9.70
N LEU A 89 -5.89 -6.91 -8.73
CA LEU A 89 -5.76 -8.23 -8.10
C LEU A 89 -5.94 -9.34 -9.14
N ASP A 90 -6.98 -9.25 -9.97
CA ASP A 90 -7.26 -10.24 -11.02
C ASP A 90 -6.07 -10.38 -11.98
N GLN A 91 -5.54 -9.26 -12.47
CA GLN A 91 -4.34 -9.24 -13.32
C GLN A 91 -3.15 -9.93 -12.62
N LEU A 92 -2.85 -9.58 -11.37
CA LEU A 92 -1.75 -10.20 -10.63
C LEU A 92 -1.94 -11.71 -10.44
N THR A 93 -3.18 -12.17 -10.24
CA THR A 93 -3.47 -13.61 -10.12
C THR A 93 -3.33 -14.34 -11.45
N TRP A 94 -3.69 -13.69 -12.56
CA TRP A 94 -3.53 -14.23 -13.89
C TRP A 94 -2.04 -14.37 -14.25
N GLU A 95 -1.25 -13.32 -14.04
CA GLU A 95 0.20 -13.33 -14.27
C GLU A 95 0.88 -14.42 -13.43
N ALA A 96 0.54 -14.51 -12.14
CA ALA A 96 1.10 -15.54 -11.25
C ALA A 96 0.74 -16.98 -11.66
N LYS A 97 -0.44 -17.18 -12.27
CA LYS A 97 -0.83 -18.48 -12.84
C LYS A 97 -0.05 -18.76 -14.12
N TYR A 98 0.01 -17.78 -15.03
CA TYR A 98 0.72 -17.90 -16.29
C TYR A 98 2.20 -18.22 -16.08
N ASP A 99 2.86 -17.53 -15.16
CA ASP A 99 4.27 -17.79 -14.85
C ASP A 99 4.47 -19.21 -14.31
N ARG A 100 3.57 -19.70 -13.45
CA ARG A 100 3.63 -21.06 -12.90
C ARG A 100 3.44 -22.13 -13.96
N ASP A 101 2.56 -21.90 -14.93
CA ASP A 101 2.24 -22.86 -15.98
C ASP A 101 3.31 -22.90 -17.09
N ASN A 102 4.18 -21.90 -17.17
CA ASN A 102 5.21 -21.75 -18.21
C ASN A 102 6.67 -21.74 -17.67
N THR A 103 6.88 -22.17 -16.42
CA THR A 103 8.21 -22.41 -15.81
C THR A 103 8.36 -23.86 -15.38
#